data_AF-A0A6L3VKK7-F1
#
_entry.id   AF-A0A6L3VKK7-F1
#
_cell.length_a   1.000
_cell.length_b   1.000
_cell.length_c   1.000
_cell.angle_alpha   90.00
_cell.angle_beta   90.00
_cell.angle_gamma   90.00
#
_symmetry.space_group_name_H-M   'P 1'
#
loop_
_entity.id
_entity.type
_entity.pdbx_description
1 polymer ?
#
loop_
_entity_poly.entity_id
_entity_poly.type
_entity_poly.pdbx_seq_one_letter_code
_entity_poly.pdbx_strand_id
1 'polypeptide(L)'
;MVRKLATGEAHAARFSPARTHLATGSRDGGVRLWNHAGGADLLVTYPHPGAVWAVAFSPDGDRLASGCEDGAVRIWPTSPLDVHEALRQRVADLSG
;
A
#
# COMPACT_ATOMS: atom_id res chain seq x y z
N MET A 1 -0.58 -19.17 8.98
CA MET A 1 0.78 -18.63 9.20
C MET A 1 0.64 -17.24 9.78
N VAL A 2 1.12 -17.01 11.01
CA VAL A 2 1.19 -15.66 11.62
C VAL A 2 2.63 -15.20 11.51
N ARG A 3 2.87 -14.09 10.80
CA ARG A 3 4.22 -13.54 10.63
C ARG A 3 4.17 -12.06 11.04
N LYS A 4 4.96 -11.69 12.05
CA LYS A 4 5.10 -10.31 12.51
C LYS A 4 6.00 -9.59 11.53
N LEU A 5 5.39 -8.94 10.53
CA LEU A 5 6.12 -8.33 9.42
C LEU A 5 6.15 -6.80 9.50
N ALA A 6 5.20 -6.19 10.22
CA ALA A 6 5.22 -4.75 10.50
C ALA A 6 5.97 -4.47 11.82
N THR A 7 6.85 -3.48 11.79
CA THR A 7 7.34 -2.82 13.00
C THR A 7 6.16 -2.01 13.56
N GLY A 8 5.72 -2.27 14.80
CA GLY A 8 4.54 -1.63 15.38
C GLY A 8 3.26 -2.47 15.31
N GLU A 9 2.26 -2.04 16.07
CA GLU A 9 0.95 -2.70 16.15
C GLU A 9 0.15 -2.47 14.86
N ALA A 10 -0.28 -3.56 14.22
CA ALA A 10 -1.13 -3.47 13.04
C ALA A 10 -2.58 -3.23 13.46
N HIS A 11 -3.20 -2.19 12.92
CA HIS A 11 -4.60 -1.83 13.20
C HIS A 11 -5.57 -2.37 12.15
N ALA A 12 -5.11 -2.56 10.91
CA ALA A 12 -5.95 -3.01 9.82
C ALA A 12 -5.19 -3.93 8.86
N ALA A 13 -5.90 -4.88 8.27
CA ALA A 13 -5.40 -5.76 7.22
C ALA A 13 -6.49 -6.06 6.18
N ARG A 14 -6.16 -6.02 4.89
CA ARG A 14 -7.09 -6.34 3.79
C ARG A 14 -6.38 -7.06 2.66
N PHE A 15 -6.97 -8.12 2.12
CA PHE A 15 -6.52 -8.71 0.86
C PHE A 15 -6.98 -7.88 -0.34
N SER A 16 -6.18 -7.86 -1.40
CA SER A 16 -6.61 -7.35 -2.70
C SER A 16 -7.71 -8.24 -3.29
N PRO A 17 -8.57 -7.71 -4.18
CA PRO A 17 -9.61 -8.49 -4.86
C PRO A 17 -9.05 -9.72 -5.58
N ALA A 18 -7.92 -9.56 -6.28
CA ALA A 18 -7.21 -10.64 -6.96
C ALA A 18 -6.42 -11.57 -6.02
N ARG A 19 -6.37 -11.30 -4.71
CA ARG A 19 -5.69 -12.08 -3.67
C ARG A 19 -4.18 -12.27 -3.87
N THR A 20 -3.58 -11.44 -4.71
CA THR A 20 -2.13 -11.39 -4.95
C THR A 20 -1.41 -10.55 -3.88
N HIS A 21 -2.11 -9.59 -3.28
CA HIS A 21 -1.55 -8.66 -2.33
C HIS A 21 -2.31 -8.64 -1.00
N LEU A 22 -1.60 -8.27 0.06
CA LEU A 22 -2.15 -7.90 1.37
C LEU A 22 -1.73 -6.46 1.67
N ALA A 23 -2.66 -5.63 2.12
CA ALA A 23 -2.35 -4.31 2.65
C ALA A 23 -2.54 -4.29 4.16
N THR A 24 -1.64 -3.62 4.89
CA THR A 24 -1.74 -3.43 6.34
C THR A 24 -1.50 -1.98 6.72
N GLY A 25 -2.30 -1.46 7.66
CA GLY A 25 -2.09 -0.17 8.33
C GLY A 25 -1.58 -0.38 9.75
N SER A 26 -0.70 0.51 10.22
CA SER A 26 0.03 0.36 11.50
C SER A 26 0.07 1.66 12.29
N ARG A 27 0.24 1.53 13.62
CA ARG A 27 0.45 2.65 14.54
C ARG A 27 1.68 3.50 14.19
N ASP A 28 2.67 2.90 13.52
CA ASP A 28 3.89 3.59 13.10
C ASP A 28 3.72 4.47 11.85
N GLY A 29 2.49 4.62 11.37
CA GLY A 29 2.18 5.40 10.16
C GLY A 29 2.49 4.68 8.85
N GLY A 30 2.95 3.43 8.90
CA GLY A 30 3.22 2.66 7.69
C GLY A 30 1.96 2.00 7.13
N VAL A 31 1.61 2.33 5.89
CA VAL A 31 0.80 1.45 5.03
C VAL A 31 1.74 0.54 4.26
N ARG A 32 1.64 -0.76 4.47
CA ARG A 32 2.52 -1.74 3.84
C ARG A 32 1.74 -2.63 2.89
N LEU A 33 2.28 -2.81 1.70
CA LEU A 33 1.75 -3.74 0.72
C LEU A 33 2.69 -4.95 0.62
N TRP A 34 2.11 -6.13 0.73
CA TRP A 34 2.83 -7.40 0.75
C TRP A 34 2.42 -8.23 -0.46
N ASN A 35 3.38 -8.92 -1.08
CA ASN A 35 3.09 -10.02 -1.99
C ASN A 35 2.66 -11.23 -1.15
N HIS A 36 1.47 -11.76 -1.37
CA HIS A 36 0.99 -12.95 -0.66
C HIS A 36 1.23 -14.24 -1.47
N ALA A 37 1.39 -14.15 -2.79
CA ALA A 37 1.35 -15.30 -3.69
C ALA A 37 2.57 -16.25 -3.58
N GLY A 38 3.70 -15.81 -3.01
CA GLY A 38 4.96 -16.60 -3.01
C GLY A 38 5.75 -16.61 -1.70
N GLY A 39 5.22 -16.01 -0.64
CA GLY A 39 6.00 -15.65 0.54
C GLY A 39 5.74 -14.18 0.83
N ALA A 40 5.41 -13.85 2.08
CA ALA A 40 4.91 -12.55 2.50
C ALA A 40 5.98 -11.44 2.42
N ASP A 41 6.38 -11.11 1.19
CA ASP A 41 7.45 -10.16 0.88
C ASP A 41 6.88 -8.75 0.86
N LEU A 42 7.58 -7.82 1.52
CA LEU A 42 7.20 -6.41 1.51
C LEU A 42 7.49 -5.82 0.12
N LEU A 43 6.46 -5.35 -0.57
CA LEU A 43 6.60 -4.71 -1.88
C LEU A 43 6.88 -3.22 -1.73
N VAL A 44 6.11 -2.54 -0.86
CA VAL A 44 6.18 -1.09 -0.71
C VAL A 44 5.64 -0.65 0.64
N THR A 45 6.19 0.45 1.16
CA THR A 45 5.67 1.15 2.34
C THR A 45 5.32 2.59 1.96
N TYR A 46 4.07 2.99 2.19
CA TYR A 46 3.62 4.38 2.08
C TYR A 46 3.64 5.02 3.47
N PRO A 47 4.45 6.06 3.68
CA PRO A 47 4.53 6.72 4.98
C PRO A 47 3.34 7.68 5.18
N HIS A 48 2.83 7.70 6.41
CA HIS A 48 1.89 8.69 6.92
C HIS A 48 2.48 9.36 8.18
N PRO A 49 2.08 10.61 8.50
CA PRO A 49 2.61 11.32 9.65
C PRO A 49 2.00 10.89 11.00
N GLY A 50 1.02 9.98 11.00
CA GLY A 50 0.35 9.48 12.21
C GLY A 50 -0.19 8.06 12.02
N ALA A 51 -0.84 7.51 13.04
CA ALA A 51 -1.33 6.13 13.01
C ALA A 51 -2.32 5.88 11.87
N VAL A 52 -2.20 4.73 11.20
CA VAL A 52 -3.13 4.33 10.13
C VAL A 52 -4.16 3.36 10.70
N TRP A 53 -5.42 3.77 10.70
CA TRP A 53 -6.51 3.02 11.31
C TRP A 53 -7.26 2.13 10.32
N ALA A 54 -7.25 2.47 9.03
CA ALA A 54 -8.01 1.76 8.02
C ALA A 54 -7.27 1.69 6.70
N VAL A 55 -7.44 0.57 5.99
CA VAL A 55 -6.98 0.38 4.61
C VAL A 55 -8.07 -0.31 3.78
N ALA A 56 -8.21 0.08 2.51
CA ALA A 56 -9.19 -0.51 1.60
C ALA A 56 -8.67 -0.54 0.16
N PHE A 57 -8.70 -1.72 -0.46
CA PHE A 57 -8.50 -1.82 -1.90
C PHE A 57 -9.74 -1.34 -2.65
N SER A 58 -9.50 -0.67 -3.76
CA SER A 58 -10.44 -0.49 -4.86
C SER A 58 -10.92 -1.85 -5.41
N PRO A 59 -12.09 -1.91 -6.08
CA PRO A 59 -12.62 -3.15 -6.64
C PRO A 59 -11.76 -3.77 -7.75
N ASP A 60 -11.09 -2.94 -8.56
CA ASP A 60 -10.11 -3.37 -9.56
C ASP A 60 -8.79 -3.83 -8.90
N GLY A 61 -8.48 -3.28 -7.73
CA GLY A 61 -7.30 -3.62 -6.94
C GLY A 61 -6.09 -2.75 -7.24
N ASP A 62 -6.20 -1.78 -8.15
CA ASP A 62 -5.09 -0.93 -8.63
C ASP A 62 -4.83 0.27 -7.70
N ARG A 63 -5.75 0.52 -6.78
CA ARG A 63 -5.68 1.59 -5.78
C ARG A 63 -5.92 1.09 -4.36
N LEU A 64 -5.21 1.69 -3.42
CA LEU A 64 -5.35 1.49 -1.98
C LEU A 64 -5.69 2.81 -1.31
N ALA A 65 -6.82 2.87 -0.62
CA ALA A 65 -7.18 3.95 0.27
C ALA A 65 -6.66 3.67 1.69
N SER A 66 -6.24 4.73 2.38
CA SER A 66 -5.75 4.67 3.76
C SER A 66 -6.26 5.87 4.55
N GLY A 67 -6.75 5.63 5.77
CA GLY A 67 -7.18 6.68 6.71
C GLY A 67 -6.19 6.83 7.86
N CYS A 68 -5.70 8.04 8.07
CA CYS A 68 -4.66 8.38 9.04
C CYS A 68 -5.21 9.26 10.17
N GLU A 69 -4.57 9.19 11.34
CA GLU A 69 -4.83 10.03 12.51
C GLU A 69 -4.68 11.54 12.24
N ASP A 70 -3.92 11.93 11.22
CA ASP A 70 -3.78 13.33 10.79
C ASP A 70 -5.06 13.91 10.13
N GLY A 71 -6.13 13.11 10.07
CA GLY A 71 -7.42 13.50 9.51
C GLY A 71 -7.49 13.36 7.99
N ALA A 72 -6.42 12.94 7.32
CA ALA A 72 -6.40 12.79 5.88
C ALA A 72 -6.64 11.34 5.43
N VAL A 73 -7.33 11.22 4.30
CA VAL A 73 -7.40 9.99 3.50
C VAL A 73 -6.45 10.12 2.33
N ARG A 74 -5.63 9.10 2.09
CA ARG A 74 -4.69 9.07 0.96
C ARG A 74 -4.93 7.85 0.09
N ILE A 75 -4.80 8.05 -1.22
CA ILE A 75 -4.93 7.03 -2.26
C ILE A 75 -3.55 6.73 -2.83
N TRP A 76 -3.21 5.44 -2.90
CA TRP A 76 -1.93 4.95 -3.39
C TRP A 76 -2.16 3.97 -4.56
N PRO A 77 -1.26 3.93 -5.55
CA PRO A 77 -1.22 2.80 -6.48
C PRO A 77 -0.85 1.52 -5.73
N THR A 78 -1.19 0.35 -6.23
CA THR A 78 -0.83 -0.95 -5.62
C THR A 78 0.12 -1.78 -6.48
N SER A 79 0.31 -1.37 -7.73
CA SER A 79 1.24 -1.99 -8.66
C SER A 79 2.55 -1.18 -8.71
N PRO A 80 3.69 -1.80 -8.36
CA PRO A 80 5.01 -1.18 -8.56
C PRO A 80 5.31 -0.90 -10.05
N LEU A 81 4.71 -1.68 -10.96
CA LEU A 81 4.84 -1.47 -12.41
C LEU A 81 4.16 -0.16 -12.81
N ASP A 82 3.01 0.17 -12.25
CA ASP A 82 2.30 1.43 -12.52
C ASP A 82 3.12 2.63 -12.08
N VAL A 83 3.84 2.53 -10.96
CA VAL A 83 4.72 3.60 -10.48
C VAL A 83 5.92 3.78 -11.41
N HIS A 84 6.54 2.69 -11.84
CA HIS A 84 7.70 2.74 -12.72
C HIS A 84 7.33 3.17 -14.15
N GLU A 85 6.16 2.78 -14.63
CA GLU A 85 5.62 3.16 -15.93
C GLU A 85 5.11 4.61 -15.94
N ALA A 86 4.40 5.04 -14.89
CA ALA A 86 3.99 6.43 -14.74
C ALA A 86 5.19 7.40 -14.66
N LEU A 87 6.28 6.99 -14.01
CA LEU A 87 7.53 7.77 -14.00
C LEU A 87 8.21 7.76 -15.38
N ARG A 88 8.25 6.62 -16.08
CA ARG A 88 8.79 6.54 -17.44
C ARG A 88 8.01 7.43 -18.42
N GLN A 89 6.69 7.42 -18.36
CA GLN A 89 5.85 8.24 -19.23
C GLN A 89 6.05 9.75 -18.98
N ARG A 90 6.15 10.14 -17.71
CA ARG A 90 6.29 11.55 -17.32
C ARG A 90 7.67 12.13 -17.67
N VAL A 91 8.71 11.31 -17.73
CA VAL A 91 10.03 11.72 -18.27
C VAL A 91 9.99 11.87 -19.78
N ALA A 92 9.31 10.95 -20.49
CA ALA A 92 9.14 11.04 -21.94
C ALA A 92 8.39 12.33 -22.34
N ASP A 93 7.31 12.67 -21.66
CA ASP A 93 6.48 13.85 -21.92
C ASP A 93 7.20 15.19 -21.62
N LEU A 94 8.25 15.17 -20.79
CA LEU A 94 9.08 16.34 -20.49
C LEU A 94 10.28 16.48 -21.44
N SER A 95 10.51 15.48 -22.29
CA SER A 95 11.65 15.39 -23.21
C SER A 95 11.29 15.60 -24.69
N GLY A 96 10.01 15.81 -25.00
CA GLY A 96 9.49 16.19 -26.31
C GLY A 96 8.92 17.59 -26.31
#